data_AF-A0A822BXG2-F1
#
_entry.id   AF-A0A822BXG2-F1
#
_cell.length_a   1.000
_cell.length_b   1.000
_cell.length_c   1.000
_cell.angle_alpha   90.00
_cell.angle_beta   90.00
_cell.angle_gamma   90.00
#
_symmetry.space_group_name_H-M   'P 1'
#
loop_
_entity.id
_entity.type
_entity.pdbx_description
1 polymer ?
#
loop_
_entity_poly.entity_id
_entity_poly.type
_entity_poly.pdbx_seq_one_letter_code
_entity_poly.pdbx_strand_id
1 'polypeptide(L)' 'PDDFEENDFQRSQPRFSKENFPKNLQLVDLIKELAVHIHLTDQQVKQIRQVCENANVVGERYSQQFSDNLFTDSAPIKI' A
#
# COMPACT_ATOMS: atom_id res chain seq x y z
N PRO A 1 -7.86 -13.90 3.73
CA PRO A 1 -6.59 -14.57 4.12
C PRO A 1 -6.30 -15.85 3.34
N ASP A 2 -7.34 -16.64 3.07
CA ASP A 2 -7.18 -17.90 2.32
C ASP A 2 -6.96 -17.68 0.82
N ASP A 3 -7.23 -16.46 0.32
CA ASP A 3 -7.14 -16.06 -1.09
C ASP A 3 -5.71 -15.74 -1.58
N PHE A 4 -4.73 -15.76 -0.67
CA PHE A 4 -3.31 -15.56 -0.99
C PHE A 4 -2.68 -16.85 -1.55
N GLU A 5 -1.69 -16.76 -2.44
CA GLU A 5 -0.97 -17.95 -2.89
C GLU A 5 -0.16 -18.59 -1.74
N GLU A 6 0.20 -19.87 -1.83
CA GLU A 6 0.88 -20.60 -0.75
C GLU A 6 2.24 -19.97 -0.37
N ASN A 7 2.96 -19.44 -1.36
CA ASN A 7 4.24 -18.75 -1.21
C ASN A 7 4.11 -17.23 -1.00
N ASP A 8 2.89 -16.70 -0.82
CA ASP A 8 2.69 -15.27 -0.60
C ASP A 8 3.16 -14.88 0.81
N PHE A 9 4.11 -13.96 0.89
CA PHE A 9 4.67 -13.46 2.14
C PHE A 9 3.60 -12.91 3.10
N GLN A 10 2.48 -12.43 2.58
CA GLN A 10 1.37 -11.89 3.37
C GLN A 10 0.78 -12.95 4.31
N ARG A 11 0.83 -14.24 3.96
CA ARG A 11 0.35 -15.34 4.83
C ARG A 11 1.10 -15.41 6.17
N SER A 12 2.36 -14.97 6.20
CA SER A 12 3.18 -14.96 7.42
C SER A 12 2.94 -13.74 8.31
N GLN A 13 2.27 -12.70 7.80
CA GLN A 13 2.15 -11.43 8.50
C GLN A 13 0.92 -11.45 9.43
N PRO A 14 1.07 -11.18 10.74
CA PRO A 14 -0.03 -11.24 11.70
C PRO A 14 -1.25 -10.40 11.32
N ARG A 15 -1.04 -9.26 10.65
CA ARG A 15 -2.12 -8.36 10.20
C ARG A 15 -3.05 -8.96 9.13
N PHE A 16 -2.61 -10.02 8.46
CA PHE A 16 -3.37 -10.74 7.44
C PHE A 16 -3.87 -12.10 7.93
N SER A 17 -3.74 -12.43 9.22
CA SER A 17 -4.26 -13.68 9.78
C SER A 17 -5.80 -13.73 9.74
N LYS A 18 -6.38 -14.94 9.80
CA LYS A 18 -7.85 -15.13 9.87
C LYS A 18 -8.51 -14.38 11.03
N GLU A 19 -7.81 -14.27 12.15
CA GLU A 19 -8.31 -13.58 13.33
C GLU A 19 -8.23 -12.05 13.20
N ASN A 20 -7.13 -11.53 12.65
CA ASN A 20 -6.86 -10.09 12.64
C ASN A 20 -7.42 -9.38 11.42
N PHE A 21 -7.48 -10.06 10.28
CA PHE A 21 -7.85 -9.43 9.02
C PHE A 21 -9.23 -8.75 9.06
N PRO A 22 -10.30 -9.37 9.61
CA PRO A 22 -11.60 -8.69 9.73
C PRO A 22 -11.55 -7.44 10.61
N LYS A 23 -10.79 -7.47 11.71
CA LYS A 23 -10.64 -6.32 12.63
C LYS A 23 -9.87 -5.18 11.95
N ASN A 24 -8.84 -5.51 11.18
CA ASN A 24 -8.08 -4.52 10.41
C ASN A 24 -8.93 -3.87 9.31
N LEU A 25 -9.85 -4.62 8.69
CA LEU A 25 -10.79 -4.04 7.72
C LEU A 25 -11.77 -3.06 8.38
N GLN A 26 -12.25 -3.34 9.60
CA GLN A 26 -13.07 -2.37 10.35
C GLN A 26 -12.34 -1.05 10.60
N LEU A 27 -11.03 -1.11 10.91
CA LEU A 27 -10.21 0.10 11.05
C LEU A 27 -10.07 0.84 9.72
N VAL A 28 -9.88 0.11 8.61
CA VAL A 28 -9.83 0.70 7.27
C VAL A 28 -11.13 1.41 6.93
N ASP A 29 -12.27 0.81 7.23
CA ASP A 29 -13.58 1.42 6.96
C ASP A 29 -13.83 2.66 7.82
N LEU A 30 -13.45 2.64 9.10
CA LEU A 30 -13.48 3.84 9.95
C LEU A 30 -12.59 4.96 9.39
N ILE A 31 -11.39 4.63 8.89
CA ILE A 31 -10.50 5.62 8.27
C ILE A 31 -11.15 6.19 7.00
N LYS A 32 -11.82 5.36 6.19
CA LYS A 32 -12.54 5.84 4.99
C LYS A 32 -13.68 6.79 5.36
N GLU A 33 -14.42 6.51 6.43
CA GLU A 33 -15.49 7.39 6.92
C GLU A 33 -14.96 8.74 7.40
N LEU A 34 -13.76 8.76 7.98
CA LEU A 34 -13.09 9.98 8.46
C LEU A 34 -12.28 10.69 7.36
N ALA A 35 -12.03 10.04 6.22
CA ALA A 35 -11.21 10.59 5.16
C ALA A 35 -11.94 11.71 4.41
N VAL A 36 -11.21 12.79 4.10
CA VAL A 36 -11.73 13.82 3.21
C VAL A 36 -11.76 13.27 1.78
N HIS A 37 -12.93 13.25 1.17
CA HIS A 37 -13.09 12.91 -0.25
C HIS A 37 -12.62 14.09 -1.10
N ILE A 38 -11.45 13.93 -1.72
CA ILE A 38 -10.91 14.91 -2.68
C ILE A 38 -11.13 14.36 -4.09
N HIS A 39 -11.80 15.13 -4.93
CA HIS A 39 -11.89 14.84 -6.35
C HIS A 39 -10.77 15.58 -7.09
N LEU A 40 -9.91 14.85 -7.78
CA LEU A 40 -8.81 15.41 -8.56
C LEU A 40 -9.13 15.29 -10.04
N THR A 41 -8.85 16.34 -10.80
CA THR A 41 -8.91 16.27 -12.27
C THR A 41 -7.71 15.48 -12.80
N ASP A 42 -7.84 14.92 -14.01
CA ASP A 42 -6.74 14.20 -14.68
C ASP A 42 -5.46 15.06 -14.77
N GLN A 43 -5.62 16.36 -14.96
CA GLN A 43 -4.50 17.31 -14.98
C GLN A 43 -3.82 17.41 -13.62
N GLN A 44 -4.57 17.50 -12.52
CA GLN A 44 -4.01 17.52 -11.17
C GLN A 44 -3.31 16.21 -10.82
N VAL A 45 -3.90 15.07 -11.20
CA VAL A 45 -3.26 13.75 -11.02
C VAL A 45 -1.94 13.69 -11.78
N LYS A 46 -1.92 14.13 -13.04
CA LYS A 46 -0.70 14.17 -13.85
C LYS A 46 0.37 15.07 -13.24
N GLN A 47 -0.02 16.25 -12.74
CA GLN A 47 0.88 17.17 -12.06
C GLN A 47 1.49 16.55 -10.79
N ILE A 48 0.66 15.94 -9.94
CA ILE A 48 1.13 15.28 -8.70
C ILE A 48 2.13 14.17 -9.04
N ARG A 49 1.81 13.30 -10.01
CA ARG A 49 2.72 12.24 -10.46
C ARG A 49 4.06 12.81 -10.91
N GLN A 50 4.03 13.85 -11.74
CA GLN A 50 5.25 14.46 -12.23
C GLN A 50 6.07 15.12 -11.11
N VAL A 51 5.43 15.69 -10.08
CA VAL A 51 6.14 16.18 -8.88
C VAL A 51 6.77 15.04 -8.09
N CYS A 52 6.06 13.92 -7.90
CA CYS A 52 6.60 12.75 -7.21
C CYS A 52 7.79 12.12 -7.94
N GLU A 53 7.71 11.99 -9.27
CA GLU A 53 8.78 11.41 -10.09
C GLU A 53 10.03 12.29 -10.12
N ASN A 54 9.85 13.61 -10.12
CA ASN A 54 10.97 14.56 -10.11
C ASN A 54 11.50 14.86 -8.70
N ALA A 55 10.89 14.30 -7.65
CA ALA A 55 11.34 14.52 -6.29
C ALA A 55 12.73 13.88 -6.10
N ASN A 56 13.74 14.71 -5.84
CA ASN A 56 15.07 14.22 -5.55
C ASN A 56 15.09 13.56 -4.16
N VAL A 57 15.36 12.25 -4.13
CA VAL A 57 15.53 11.51 -2.88
C VAL A 57 17.00 11.60 -2.46
N VAL A 58 17.25 12.21 -1.30
CA VAL A 58 18.61 12.37 -0.77
C VAL A 58 18.90 11.27 0.27
N GLY A 59 19.95 10.50 0.01
CA GLY A 59 20.44 9.45 0.90
C GLY A 59 19.63 8.16 0.85
N GLU A 60 20.21 7.11 1.41
CA GLU A 60 19.57 5.80 1.53
C GLU A 60 18.95 5.65 2.91
N ARG A 61 17.64 5.43 2.99
CA ARG A 61 16.96 5.12 4.27
C ARG A 61 17.17 3.66 4.69
N TYR A 62 17.43 2.78 3.73
CA TYR A 62 17.64 1.36 3.91
C TYR A 62 18.93 0.93 3.20
N SER A 63 19.61 -0.11 3.71
CA SER A 63 20.77 -0.68 3.00
C SER A 63 20.33 -1.32 1.69
N GLN A 64 21.23 -1.39 0.71
CA GLN A 64 20.95 -1.95 -0.62
C GLN A 64 20.24 -3.31 -0.59
N GLN A 65 20.58 -4.18 0.37
CA GLN A 65 19.94 -5.49 0.57
C GLN A 65 18.44 -5.44 0.87
N PHE A 66 17.94 -4.34 1.43
CA PHE A 66 16.51 -4.16 1.76
C PHE A 66 15.79 -3.24 0.79
N SER A 67 16.52 -2.52 -0.08
CA SER A 67 15.93 -1.58 -1.05
C SER A 67 15.03 -2.27 -2.08
N ASP A 68 15.38 -3.48 -2.50
CA ASP A 68 14.62 -4.24 -3.50
C ASP A 68 13.18 -4.57 -3.03
N ASN A 69 12.98 -4.68 -1.71
CA ASN A 69 11.67 -4.99 -1.13
C ASN A 69 10.81 -3.75 -0.87
N LEU A 70 11.32 -2.53 -1.08
CA LEU A 70 10.57 -1.30 -0.84
C LEU A 70 9.61 -0.97 -1.98
N PHE A 71 9.92 -1.44 -3.19
CA PHE A 71 9.21 -1.09 -4.42
C PHE A 71 8.37 -2.25 -4.96
N THR A 72 7.98 -3.21 -4.12
CA THR A 72 7.10 -4.31 -4.55
C THR A 72 5.67 -3.82 -4.66
N ASP A 73 5.01 -4.09 -5.78
CA ASP A 73 3.57 -3.88 -5.88
C ASP A 73 2.82 -4.82 -4.92
N SER A 74 1.79 -4.29 -4.27
CA SER A 74 0.85 -5.14 -3.55
C SER A 74 0.09 -6.03 -4.53
N ALA A 75 -0.23 -7.26 -4.12
CA ALA A 75 -1.06 -8.16 -4.93
C ALA A 75 -2.33 -7.44 -5.42
N PRO A 76 -2.72 -7.63 -6.70
CA PRO A 76 -3.89 -6.97 -7.26
C PRO A 76 -5.12 -7.32 -6.43
N ILE A 77 -5.93 -6.30 -6.14
CA ILE A 77 -7.21 -6.48 -5.45
C ILE A 77 -8.10 -7.29 -6.39
N LYS A 78 -8.44 -8.53 -6.01
CA LYS A 78 -9.50 -9.30 -6.67
C LYS A 78 -10.82 -8.60 -6.34
N ILE A 79 -11.41 -7.95 -7.34
CA ILE A 79 -12.75 -7.34 -7.28
C ILE A 79 -13.78 -8.41 -7.62
#